data_AF-A0A7S0GEV9-F1
#
_entry.id   AF-A0A7S0GEV9-F1
#
_cell.length_a   1.000
_cell.length_b   1.000
_cell.length_c   1.000
_cell.angle_alpha   90.00
_cell.angle_beta   90.00
_cell.angle_gamma   90.00
#
_symmetry.space_group_name_H-M   'P 1'
#
loop_
_entity.id
_entity.type
_entity.pdbx_description
1 polymer ?
#
loop_
_entity_poly.entity_id
_entity_poly.type
_entity_poly.pdbx_seq_one_letter_code
_entity_poly.pdbx_strand_id
1 'polypeptide(L)'
;MRVDRKGEEPDVSSGKLQEDTALLFGKEKFASASKRRTYLRKRKNSSKYKVNLDQVYTFEVYDHTMCFASYYQHAMGGMKIDMAVSMNGQPLCLAFFTRDHRVIAKFAVWNERLLEEMEKEQEQEAKM
;
A
#
# COMPACT_ATOMS: atom_id res chain seq x y z
N MET A 1 -6.45 8.57 -3.33
CA MET A 1 -5.85 8.09 -4.60
C MET A 1 -5.86 9.25 -5.58
N ARG A 2 -4.76 9.47 -6.29
CA ARG A 2 -4.63 10.50 -7.32
C ARG A 2 -4.26 9.88 -8.67
N VAL A 3 -4.77 10.43 -9.77
CA VAL A 3 -4.46 9.97 -11.13
C VAL A 3 -4.03 11.17 -11.96
N ASP A 4 -2.79 11.12 -12.44
CA ASP A 4 -2.13 12.22 -13.16
C ASP A 4 -1.54 11.71 -14.48
N ARG A 5 -1.22 12.63 -15.39
CA ARG A 5 -0.42 12.29 -16.58
C ARG A 5 1.05 12.16 -16.18
N LYS A 6 1.84 11.47 -17.00
CA LYS A 6 3.30 11.42 -16.82
C LYS A 6 3.87 12.85 -16.85
N GLY A 7 4.69 13.19 -15.86
CA GLY A 7 5.26 14.53 -15.65
C GLY A 7 4.36 15.50 -14.87
N GLU A 8 3.12 15.11 -14.55
CA GLU A 8 2.18 15.90 -13.73
C GLU A 8 1.97 15.26 -12.34
N GLU A 9 2.88 14.38 -11.92
CA GLU A 9 2.76 13.68 -10.65
C GLU A 9 2.84 14.65 -9.46
N PRO A 10 2.09 14.40 -8.37
CA PRO A 10 2.17 15.23 -7.17
C PRO A 10 3.52 15.03 -6.48
N ASP A 11 3.99 16.07 -5.79
CA ASP A 11 5.07 15.93 -4.82
C ASP A 11 4.60 15.11 -3.60
N VAL A 12 5.02 13.85 -3.55
CA VAL A 12 4.70 12.89 -2.49
C VAL A 12 5.43 13.17 -1.17
N SER A 13 6.47 14.02 -1.18
CA SER A 13 7.24 14.34 0.04
C SER A 13 6.54 15.35 0.95
N SER A 14 5.60 16.13 0.39
CA SER A 14 4.88 17.21 1.09
C SER A 14 3.92 16.74 2.19
N GLY A 15 3.58 15.44 2.23
CA GLY A 15 2.63 14.87 3.19
C GLY A 15 1.18 15.31 3.00
N LYS A 16 0.87 16.10 1.96
CA LYS A 16 -0.48 16.62 1.67
C LYS A 16 -0.96 16.12 0.30
N LEU A 17 -1.29 14.83 0.22
CA LEU A 17 -1.87 14.27 -0.99
C LEU A 17 -3.40 14.48 -1.01
N GLN A 18 -3.89 15.32 -1.91
CA GLN A 18 -5.33 15.41 -2.16
C GLN A 18 -5.77 14.39 -3.21
N GLU A 19 -6.88 13.69 -2.93
CA GLU A 19 -7.50 12.78 -3.90
C GLU A 19 -8.00 13.56 -5.13
N ASP A 20 -7.46 13.22 -6.30
CA ASP A 20 -7.96 13.67 -7.61
C ASP A 20 -8.09 12.45 -8.52
N THR A 21 -9.32 12.15 -8.92
CA THR A 21 -9.62 11.00 -9.78
C THR A 21 -10.33 11.41 -11.07
N ALA A 22 -10.21 12.70 -11.44
CA ALA A 22 -10.88 13.27 -12.60
C ALA A 22 -10.48 12.58 -13.90
N LEU A 23 -9.20 12.20 -14.06
CA LEU A 23 -8.73 11.48 -15.25
C LEU A 23 -9.31 10.06 -15.39
N LEU A 24 -9.76 9.46 -14.29
CA LEU A 24 -10.30 8.10 -14.29
C LEU A 24 -11.83 8.07 -14.38
N PHE A 25 -12.50 9.04 -13.76
CA PHE A 25 -13.96 9.04 -13.64
C PHE A 25 -14.65 10.26 -14.27
N GLY A 26 -13.92 11.32 -14.60
CA GLY A 26 -14.46 12.64 -14.91
C GLY A 26 -14.59 13.51 -13.64
N LYS A 27 -14.38 14.81 -13.80
CA LYS A 27 -14.22 15.80 -12.70
C LYS A 27 -15.38 15.86 -11.70
N GLU A 28 -16.60 15.59 -12.15
CA GLU A 28 -17.81 15.76 -11.34
C GLU A 28 -18.51 14.45 -10.95
N LYS A 29 -17.95 13.30 -11.33
CA LYS A 29 -18.71 12.04 -11.24
C LYS A 29 -18.97 11.60 -9.80
N PHE A 30 -18.06 11.91 -8.88
CA PHE A 30 -18.18 11.49 -7.49
C PHE A 30 -17.91 12.65 -6.55
N ALA A 31 -18.94 13.05 -5.80
CA ALA A 31 -18.82 14.09 -4.78
C ALA A 31 -18.00 13.69 -3.54
N SER A 32 -17.68 12.40 -3.35
CA SER A 32 -16.82 11.93 -2.25
C SER A 32 -16.26 10.53 -2.49
N ALA A 33 -15.16 10.21 -1.80
CA ALA A 33 -14.54 8.88 -1.82
C ALA A 33 -15.51 7.76 -1.38
N SER A 34 -16.39 8.03 -0.40
CA SER A 34 -17.40 7.08 0.08
C SER A 34 -18.46 6.76 -1.00
N LYS A 35 -18.95 7.79 -1.71
CA LYS A 35 -19.87 7.61 -2.84
C LYS A 35 -19.21 6.85 -3.99
N ARG A 36 -17.96 7.20 -4.32
CA ARG A 36 -17.15 6.49 -5.32
C ARG A 36 -17.01 5.01 -4.98
N ARG A 37 -16.62 4.68 -3.75
CA ARG A 37 -16.47 3.30 -3.28
C ARG A 37 -17.78 2.52 -3.37
N THR A 38 -18.88 3.12 -2.92
CA THR A 38 -20.22 2.51 -2.99
C THR A 38 -20.65 2.23 -4.43
N TYR A 39 -20.42 3.18 -5.33
CA TYR A 39 -20.76 3.03 -6.75
C TYR A 39 -19.92 1.94 -7.44
N LEU A 40 -18.60 1.95 -7.25
CA LEU A 40 -17.66 1.01 -7.87
C LEU A 40 -17.71 -0.39 -7.25
N ARG A 41 -18.33 -0.58 -6.08
CA ARG A 41 -18.54 -1.91 -5.48
C ARG A 41 -19.34 -2.85 -6.39
N LYS A 42 -20.21 -2.31 -7.26
CA LYS A 42 -21.03 -3.08 -8.20
C LYS A 42 -20.25 -3.37 -9.49
N ARG A 43 -20.10 -4.64 -9.86
CA ARG A 43 -19.34 -5.08 -11.06
C ARG A 43 -19.77 -4.35 -12.34
N LYS A 44 -21.09 -4.19 -12.56
CA LYS A 44 -21.65 -3.49 -13.72
C LYS A 44 -21.18 -2.03 -13.87
N ASN A 45 -20.74 -1.43 -12.76
CA ASN A 45 -20.24 -0.07 -12.73
C ASN A 45 -18.72 -0.05 -12.86
N SER A 46 -18.00 -0.88 -12.08
CA SER A 46 -16.54 -0.91 -12.12
C SER A 46 -15.98 -1.39 -13.46
N SER A 47 -16.66 -2.31 -14.15
CA SER A 47 -16.25 -2.80 -15.47
C SER A 47 -16.20 -1.73 -16.56
N LYS A 48 -16.79 -0.56 -16.31
CA LYS A 48 -16.78 0.60 -17.22
C LYS A 48 -15.50 1.43 -17.14
N TYR A 49 -14.68 1.21 -16.12
CA TYR A 49 -13.43 1.93 -15.91
C TYR A 49 -12.27 0.96 -15.98
N LYS A 50 -11.21 1.36 -16.69
CA LYS A 50 -9.98 0.60 -16.80
C LYS A 50 -8.83 1.51 -16.38
N VAL A 51 -7.82 0.91 -15.78
CA VAL A 51 -6.53 1.59 -15.59
C VAL A 51 -5.88 1.80 -16.95
N ASN A 52 -5.27 2.96 -17.14
CA ASN A 52 -4.50 3.32 -18.31
C ASN A 52 -3.01 3.29 -17.95
N LEU A 53 -2.22 2.52 -18.70
CA LEU A 53 -0.78 2.34 -18.43
C LEU A 53 0.06 3.58 -18.71
N ASP A 54 -0.50 4.59 -19.39
CA ASP A 54 0.15 5.87 -19.64
C ASP A 54 -0.13 6.94 -18.58
N GLN A 55 -0.83 6.57 -17.50
CA GLN A 55 -1.11 7.44 -16.36
C GLN A 55 -0.27 7.03 -15.15
N VAL A 56 -0.07 7.98 -14.24
CA VAL A 56 0.53 7.72 -12.94
C VAL A 56 -0.55 7.67 -11.87
N TYR A 57 -0.49 6.64 -11.04
CA TYR A 57 -1.43 6.41 -9.95
C TYR A 57 -0.71 6.55 -8.61
N THR A 58 -1.08 7.57 -7.84
CA THR A 58 -0.52 7.83 -6.53
C THR A 58 -1.49 7.41 -5.44
N PHE A 59 -1.02 6.58 -4.51
CA PHE A 59 -1.80 6.06 -3.39
C PHE A 59 -1.18 6.48 -2.07
N GLU A 60 -2.02 6.98 -1.18
CA GLU A 60 -1.70 7.08 0.24
C GLU A 60 -2.21 5.82 0.93
N VAL A 61 -1.30 5.08 1.53
CA VAL A 61 -1.62 3.86 2.27
C VAL A 61 -1.48 4.17 3.75
N TYR A 62 -2.58 4.09 4.47
CA TYR A 62 -2.62 4.26 5.92
C TYR A 62 -3.14 2.97 6.55
N ASP A 63 -2.38 2.44 7.50
CA ASP A 63 -2.78 1.31 8.33
C ASP A 63 -2.54 1.67 9.80
N HIS A 64 -3.64 1.85 10.55
CA HIS A 64 -3.60 2.15 11.98
C HIS A 64 -3.04 0.99 12.82
N THR A 65 -3.00 -0.22 12.26
CA THR A 65 -2.46 -1.39 12.94
C THR A 65 -0.96 -1.57 12.72
N MET A 66 -0.33 -0.89 11.76
CA MET A 66 1.08 -1.10 11.44
C MET A 66 1.87 0.21 11.56
N CYS A 67 2.88 0.23 12.44
CA CYS A 67 3.85 1.32 12.48
C CYS A 67 5.07 0.95 11.63
N PHE A 68 5.12 1.42 10.38
CA PHE A 68 6.21 1.10 9.46
C PHE A 68 7.58 1.63 9.91
N ALA A 69 7.61 2.71 10.70
CA ALA A 69 8.85 3.28 11.22
C ALA A 69 9.50 2.39 12.29
N SER A 70 8.71 1.89 13.25
CA SER A 70 9.22 1.03 14.32
C SER A 70 9.13 -0.47 14.00
N TYR A 71 8.43 -0.81 12.91
CA TYR A 71 8.18 -2.16 12.44
C TYR A 71 7.40 -3.03 13.46
N TYR A 72 6.49 -2.39 14.19
CA TYR A 72 5.56 -3.07 15.10
C TYR A 72 4.14 -3.07 14.55
N GLN A 73 3.45 -4.19 14.72
CA GLN A 73 2.01 -4.27 14.50
C GLN A 73 1.25 -4.14 15.84
N HIS A 74 0.33 -3.20 15.90
CA HIS A 74 -0.62 -3.00 16.98
C HIS A 74 -1.82 -3.94 16.81
N ALA A 75 -1.99 -4.83 17.77
CA ALA A 75 -3.09 -5.78 17.85
C ALA A 75 -4.01 -5.48 19.06
N MET A 76 -5.14 -6.18 19.11
CA MET A 76 -6.25 -5.97 20.05
C MET A 76 -5.80 -5.65 21.49
N GLY A 77 -6.35 -4.58 22.07
CA GLY A 77 -6.13 -4.22 23.48
C GLY A 77 -4.77 -3.56 23.78
N GLY A 78 -4.02 -3.12 22.77
CA GLY A 78 -2.75 -2.41 22.96
C GLY A 78 -1.51 -3.31 22.90
N MET A 79 -1.67 -4.59 22.53
CA MET A 79 -0.56 -5.48 22.27
C MET A 79 0.28 -4.98 21.08
N LYS A 80 1.60 -5.04 21.21
CA LYS A 80 2.55 -4.74 20.13
C LYS A 80 3.26 -6.03 19.73
N ILE A 81 3.15 -6.39 18.47
CA ILE A 81 3.83 -7.54 17.86
C ILE A 81 5.06 -7.01 17.14
N ASP A 82 6.23 -7.54 17.49
CA ASP A 82 7.48 -7.20 16.80
C ASP A 82 7.54 -7.94 15.47
N MET A 83 7.35 -7.23 14.37
CA MET A 83 7.27 -7.88 13.06
C MET A 83 8.64 -8.34 12.56
N ALA A 84 9.75 -7.77 13.04
CA ALA A 84 11.08 -8.17 12.59
C ALA A 84 11.39 -9.61 13.06
N VAL A 85 11.14 -9.87 14.34
CA VAL A 85 11.29 -11.19 14.95
C VAL A 85 10.21 -12.14 14.46
N SER A 86 8.95 -11.71 14.44
CA SER A 86 7.82 -12.59 14.10
C SER A 86 7.84 -13.05 12.63
N MET A 87 8.51 -12.30 11.75
CA MET A 87 8.67 -12.65 10.34
C MET A 87 10.02 -13.29 10.02
N ASN A 88 10.87 -13.56 11.02
CA ASN A 88 12.18 -14.20 10.83
C ASN A 88 13.02 -13.47 9.76
N GLY A 89 13.15 -12.15 9.90
CA GLY A 89 13.90 -11.31 8.96
C GLY A 89 13.21 -11.08 7.61
N GLN A 90 12.04 -11.67 7.34
CA GLN A 90 11.35 -11.46 6.07
C GLN A 90 10.65 -10.08 5.99
N PRO A 91 10.69 -9.42 4.83
CA PRO A 91 10.03 -8.13 4.65
C PRO A 91 8.51 -8.27 4.57
N LEU A 92 7.82 -7.26 5.10
CA LEU A 92 6.38 -7.10 4.91
C LEU A 92 6.07 -6.92 3.43
N CYS A 93 4.95 -7.48 3.01
CA CYS A 93 4.49 -7.40 1.63
C CYS A 93 3.18 -6.63 1.57
N LEU A 94 3.20 -5.52 0.84
CA LEU A 94 2.00 -4.85 0.40
C LEU A 94 1.73 -5.24 -1.05
N ALA A 95 0.52 -5.69 -1.34
CA ALA A 95 0.15 -6.15 -2.67
C ALA A 95 -1.28 -5.75 -3.02
N PHE A 96 -1.46 -5.41 -4.30
CA PHE A 96 -2.76 -5.14 -4.89
C PHE A 96 -3.23 -6.37 -5.66
N PHE A 97 -4.45 -6.80 -5.39
CA PHE A 97 -5.04 -7.96 -6.02
C PHE A 97 -6.33 -7.59 -6.75
N THR A 98 -6.60 -8.29 -7.83
CA THR A 98 -7.95 -8.35 -8.41
C THR A 98 -8.90 -9.10 -7.48
N ARG A 99 -10.21 -9.01 -7.74
CA ARG A 99 -11.22 -9.76 -6.96
C ARG A 99 -11.10 -11.28 -7.07
N ASP A 100 -10.47 -11.77 -8.15
CA ASP A 100 -10.16 -13.18 -8.36
C ASP A 100 -8.72 -13.53 -7.93
N HIS A 101 -8.13 -12.74 -7.02
CA HIS A 101 -6.84 -12.99 -6.36
C HIS A 101 -5.60 -12.99 -7.27
N ARG A 102 -5.67 -12.42 -8.47
CA ARG A 102 -4.48 -12.21 -9.31
C ARG A 102 -3.73 -10.98 -8.84
N VAL A 103 -2.40 -11.08 -8.76
CA VAL A 103 -1.51 -9.98 -8.35
C VAL A 103 -1.49 -8.92 -9.46
N ILE A 104 -1.71 -7.66 -9.07
CA ILE A 104 -1.56 -6.48 -9.93
C ILE A 104 -0.17 -5.86 -9.71
N ALA A 105 0.20 -5.66 -8.44
CA ALA A 105 1.52 -5.23 -8.04
C ALA A 105 1.81 -5.71 -6.62
N LYS A 106 3.10 -5.85 -6.30
CA LYS A 106 3.62 -6.27 -5.00
C LYS A 106 4.87 -5.46 -4.71
N PHE A 107 4.99 -4.95 -3.48
CA PHE A 107 6.16 -4.24 -3.01
C PHE A 107 6.54 -4.77 -1.62
N ALA A 108 7.84 -5.01 -1.45
CA ALA A 108 8.43 -5.39 -0.18
C ALA A 108 8.74 -4.13 0.62
N VAL A 109 8.35 -4.12 1.88
CA VAL A 109 8.66 -3.06 2.83
C VAL A 109 9.81 -3.54 3.69
N TRP A 110 10.97 -2.94 3.47
CA TRP A 110 12.17 -3.20 4.26
C TRP A 110 12.29 -2.20 5.39
N ASN A 111 12.84 -2.66 6.50
CA ASN A 111 13.19 -1.85 7.67
C ASN A 111 14.59 -2.29 8.12
N GLU A 112 15.39 -1.36 8.63
CA GLU A 112 16.77 -1.64 9.08
C GLU A 112 16.82 -2.78 10.10
N ARG A 113 15.81 -2.89 10.97
CA ARG A 113 15.69 -3.98 11.95
C ARG A 113 15.61 -5.38 11.33
N LEU A 114 15.12 -5.50 10.09
CA LEU A 114 15.14 -6.80 9.38
C LEU A 114 16.56 -7.20 9.00
N LEU A 115 17.38 -6.23 8.60
CA LEU A 115 18.76 -6.47 8.19
C LEU A 115 19.58 -6.96 9.39
N GLU A 116 19.39 -6.34 10.55
CA GLU A 116 20.04 -6.75 11.81
C GLU A 116 19.69 -8.19 12.21
N GLU A 117 18.43 -8.62 12.06
CA GLU A 117 18.03 -9.99 12.38
C GLU A 117 18.59 -10.99 11.36
N MET A 118 18.63 -10.63 10.07
CA MET A 118 19.25 -11.46 9.03
C MET A 118 20.74 -11.68 9.28
N GLU A 119 21.47 -10.64 9.71
CA GLU A 119 22.90 -10.75 10.05
C GLU A 119 23.11 -11.67 11.26
N LYS A 120 22.28 -11.55 12.30
CA LYS A 120 22.35 -12.44 13.48
C LYS A 120 22.11 -13.90 13.14
N GLU A 121 21.14 -14.19 12.25
CA GLU A 121 20.88 -15.55 11.79
C GLU A 121 22.09 -16.14 11.04
N GLN A 122 22.67 -15.36 10.12
CA GLN A 122 23.87 -15.79 9.38
C GLN A 122 25.05 -16.07 10.30
N GLU A 123 25.26 -15.23 11.32
CA GLU A 123 26.31 -15.46 12.32
C GLU A 123 26.08 -16.72 13.17
N GLN A 124 24.83 -17.06 13.46
CA GLN A 124 24.48 -18.28 14.21
C GLN A 124 24.68 -19.52 13.35
N GLU A 125 24.27 -19.48 12.08
CA GLU A 125 24.50 -20.57 11.12
C GLU A 125 25.99 -20.82 10.90
N ALA A 126 26.82 -19.78 10.79
CA ALA A 126 28.27 -19.91 10.62
C ALA A 126 29.00 -20.51 11.85
N LYS A 127 28.35 -20.55 13.02
CA LYS A 127 28.91 -21.08 14.27
C LYS A 127 28.47 -22.52 14.56
N MET A 128 27.57 -23.11 13.76
CA MET A 128 27.16 -24.52 13.83
C MET A 128 28.00 -25.40 12.91
#